data_AF-A0A7S4B5S9-F1
#
_entry.id   AF-A0A7S4B5S9-F1
#
_cell.length_a   1.000
_cell.length_b   1.000
_cell.length_c   1.000
_cell.angle_alpha   90.00
_cell.angle_beta   90.00
_cell.angle_gamma   90.00
#
_symmetry.space_group_name_H-M   'P 1'
#
loop_
_entity.id
_entity.type
_entity.pdbx_description
1 polymer ?
#
loop_
_entity_poly.entity_id
_entity_poly.type
_entity_poly.pdbx_seq_one_letter_code
_entity_poly.pdbx_strand_id
1 'polypeptide(L)'
;MLASGQLQLFTADGFGGAPHAAPFDCIHVGAAPLEVPPALKQQLKPGGVLLLPVGPAHDQAFVRITRSSDGNDFSEERLFGVRYVPLTSLEAQLGRRAN
;
A
#
# COMPACT_ATOMS: atom_id res chain seq x y z
N MET A 1 -13.47 14.09 14.06
CA MET A 1 -12.73 13.23 13.11
C MET A 1 -13.63 12.13 12.56
N LEU A 2 -14.05 11.14 13.37
CA LEU A 2 -15.01 10.11 12.92
C LEU A 2 -16.38 10.71 12.59
N ALA A 3 -16.98 11.45 13.53
CA ALA A 3 -18.28 12.10 13.32
C ALA A 3 -18.28 13.20 12.23
N SER A 4 -17.11 13.78 11.95
CA SER A 4 -16.94 14.79 10.89
C SER A 4 -16.63 14.19 9.53
N GLY A 5 -16.45 12.87 9.42
CA GLY A 5 -16.08 12.18 8.18
C GLY A 5 -14.61 12.33 7.76
N GLN A 6 -13.78 13.05 8.53
CA GLN A 6 -12.36 13.25 8.24
C GLN A 6 -11.51 11.99 8.46
N LEU A 7 -12.01 11.06 9.28
CA LEU A 7 -11.43 9.73 9.45
C LEU A 7 -12.52 8.70 9.18
N GLN A 8 -12.21 7.75 8.30
CA GLN A 8 -13.05 6.59 8.03
C GLN A 8 -12.20 5.34 8.23
N LEU A 9 -12.79 4.32 8.85
CA LEU A 9 -12.15 3.04 9.11
C LEU A 9 -12.98 1.95 8.42
N PHE A 10 -12.30 1.07 7.71
CA PHE A 10 -12.92 -0.02 6.97
C PHE A 10 -12.21 -1.33 7.31
N THR A 11 -12.98 -2.43 7.31
CA THR A 11 -12.44 -3.78 7.33
C THR A 11 -12.51 -4.32 5.91
N ALA A 12 -11.36 -4.50 5.28
CA ALA A 12 -11.26 -4.98 3.91
C ALA A 12 -9.88 -5.63 3.69
N ASP A 13 -9.73 -6.32 2.56
CA ASP A 13 -8.43 -6.73 2.06
C ASP A 13 -7.70 -5.52 1.45
N GLY A 14 -6.59 -5.13 2.09
CA GLY A 14 -5.77 -4.00 1.67
C GLY A 14 -5.13 -4.15 0.28
N PHE A 15 -5.03 -5.37 -0.28
CA PHE A 15 -4.55 -5.57 -1.65
C PHE A 15 -5.44 -4.86 -2.68
N GLY A 16 -6.75 -4.78 -2.42
CA GLY A 16 -7.72 -4.10 -3.28
C GLY A 16 -7.79 -2.58 -3.10
N GLY A 17 -7.08 -2.02 -2.10
CA GLY A 17 -7.22 -0.62 -1.72
C GLY A 17 -8.63 -0.26 -1.25
N ALA A 18 -9.07 0.95 -1.56
CA ALA A 18 -10.38 1.48 -1.20
C ALA A 18 -11.00 2.23 -2.40
N PRO A 19 -11.49 1.51 -3.43
CA PRO A 19 -11.93 2.12 -4.68
C PRO A 19 -13.09 3.11 -4.53
N HIS A 20 -13.90 2.96 -3.48
CA HIS A 20 -15.00 3.88 -3.16
C HIS A 20 -14.53 5.26 -2.65
N ALA A 21 -13.30 5.36 -2.16
CA ALA A 21 -12.69 6.59 -1.68
C ALA A 21 -11.55 7.10 -2.59
N ALA A 22 -11.18 6.30 -3.60
CA ALA A 22 -10.24 6.72 -4.62
C ALA A 22 -10.80 7.89 -5.46
N PRO A 23 -9.94 8.74 -6.05
CA PRO A 23 -8.48 8.62 -6.04
C PRO A 23 -7.81 9.32 -4.84
N PHE A 24 -6.60 8.89 -4.49
CA PHE A 24 -5.82 9.39 -3.35
C PHE A 24 -4.64 10.25 -3.77
N ASP A 25 -4.35 11.30 -3.01
CA ASP A 25 -3.10 12.07 -3.13
C ASP A 25 -1.90 11.26 -2.60
N CYS A 26 -2.11 10.48 -1.54
CA CYS A 26 -1.10 9.62 -0.93
C CYS A 26 -1.73 8.30 -0.45
N ILE A 27 -1.04 7.19 -0.71
CA ILE A 27 -1.35 5.88 -0.13
C ILE A 27 -0.12 5.42 0.65
N HIS A 28 -0.32 5.02 1.90
CA HIS A 28 0.72 4.41 2.72
C HIS A 28 0.31 2.99 3.09
N VAL A 29 1.21 2.03 2.90
CA VAL A 29 0.99 0.63 3.28
C VAL A 29 1.95 0.25 4.40
N GLY A 30 1.41 -0.09 5.56
CA GLY A 30 2.18 -0.49 6.74
C GLY A 30 2.55 -1.98 6.81
N ALA A 31 2.54 -2.68 5.68
CA ALA A 31 2.83 -4.12 5.57
C ALA A 31 3.45 -4.42 4.19
N ALA A 32 4.32 -5.43 4.12
CA ALA A 32 5.13 -5.74 2.94
C ALA A 32 4.47 -6.81 2.05
N PRO A 33 3.92 -6.44 0.88
CA PRO A 33 3.70 -7.39 -0.19
C PRO A 33 5.00 -7.81 -0.88
N LEU A 34 4.97 -8.92 -1.62
CA LEU A 34 6.09 -9.37 -2.44
C LEU A 34 6.35 -8.42 -3.62
N GLU A 35 5.27 -7.87 -4.19
CA GLU A 35 5.29 -6.94 -5.32
C GLU A 35 4.28 -5.82 -5.09
N VAL A 36 4.44 -4.69 -5.79
CA VAL A 36 3.52 -3.54 -5.65
C VAL A 36 2.12 -3.90 -6.17
N PRO A 37 1.06 -3.84 -5.33
CA PRO A 37 -0.30 -4.17 -5.77
C PRO A 37 -0.79 -3.19 -6.87
N PRO A 38 -1.19 -3.67 -8.06
CA PRO A 38 -1.63 -2.80 -9.16
C PRO A 38 -2.81 -1.90 -8.80
N ALA A 39 -3.75 -2.42 -8.00
CA ALA A 39 -4.94 -1.68 -7.56
C ALA A 39 -4.57 -0.41 -6.79
N LEU A 40 -3.53 -0.44 -5.97
CA LEU A 40 -3.08 0.72 -5.20
C LEU A 40 -2.48 1.79 -6.11
N LYS A 41 -1.67 1.40 -7.12
CA LYS A 41 -1.14 2.35 -8.12
C LYS A 41 -2.26 3.04 -8.89
N GLN A 42 -3.26 2.27 -9.33
CA GLN A 42 -4.39 2.79 -10.11
C GLN A 42 -5.28 3.76 -9.33
N GLN A 43 -5.30 3.65 -8.00
CA GLN A 43 -6.07 4.52 -7.12
C GLN A 43 -5.34 5.83 -6.76
N LEU A 44 -4.12 6.07 -7.23
CA LEU A 44 -3.45 7.36 -7.07
C LEU A 44 -4.02 8.42 -8.03
N LYS A 45 -4.16 9.66 -7.56
CA LYS A 45 -4.34 10.83 -8.44
C LYS A 45 -3.10 11.03 -9.32
N PRO A 46 -3.20 11.70 -10.47
CA PRO A 46 -2.02 12.24 -11.16
C PRO A 46 -1.17 13.07 -10.20
N GLY A 47 0.15 12.84 -10.17
CA GLY A 47 1.06 13.44 -9.19
C GLY A 47 1.02 12.82 -7.78
N GLY A 48 0.12 11.87 -7.52
CA GLY A 48 -0.01 11.19 -6.24
C GLY A 48 1.12 10.18 -5.99
N VAL A 49 1.29 9.83 -4.71
CA VAL A 49 2.39 8.96 -4.25
C VAL A 49 1.88 7.73 -3.49
N LEU A 50 2.47 6.57 -3.75
CA LEU A 50 2.30 5.36 -2.96
C LEU A 50 3.64 5.03 -2.28
N LEU A 51 3.59 4.87 -0.96
CA LEU A 51 4.73 4.50 -0.12
C LEU A 51 4.44 3.15 0.54
N LEU A 52 5.30 2.16 0.30
CA LEU A 52 5.14 0.82 0.85
C LEU A 52 6.48 0.08 0.96
N PRO A 53 6.64 -0.82 1.94
CA PRO A 53 7.69 -1.82 1.89
C PRO A 53 7.36 -2.87 0.81
N VAL A 54 8.36 -3.35 0.07
CA VAL A 54 8.21 -4.40 -0.95
C VAL A 54 9.33 -5.42 -0.80
N GLY A 55 8.99 -6.71 -0.86
CA GLY A 55 9.94 -7.81 -0.91
C GLY A 55 9.69 -8.90 0.16
N PRO A 56 10.46 -10.00 0.11
CA PRO A 56 10.38 -11.09 1.09
C PRO A 56 10.85 -10.64 2.47
N ALA A 57 10.48 -11.38 3.53
CA ALA A 57 10.66 -10.99 4.94
C ALA A 57 12.09 -10.56 5.35
N HIS A 58 13.12 -11.07 4.69
CA HIS A 58 14.52 -10.79 5.02
C HIS A 58 15.21 -9.81 4.07
N ASP A 59 14.52 -9.37 3.02
CA ASP A 59 15.06 -8.49 1.97
C ASP A 59 13.96 -7.57 1.44
N GLN A 60 13.55 -6.60 2.26
CA GLN A 60 12.53 -5.61 1.90
C GLN A 60 13.16 -4.25 1.66
N ALA A 61 12.68 -3.55 0.64
CA ALA A 61 12.99 -2.14 0.42
C ALA A 61 11.73 -1.29 0.65
N PHE A 62 11.90 -0.10 1.21
CA PHE A 62 10.86 0.92 1.20
C PHE A 62 10.85 1.57 -0.18
N VAL A 63 9.71 1.48 -0.86
CA VAL A 63 9.54 1.88 -2.25
C VAL A 63 8.58 3.07 -2.32
N ARG A 64 8.94 4.04 -3.17
CA ARG A 64 8.08 5.14 -3.59
C ARG A 64 7.64 4.92 -5.02
N ILE A 65 6.34 4.88 -5.24
CA ILE A 65 5.73 4.96 -6.57
C ILE A 65 5.12 6.35 -6.73
N THR A 66 5.44 7.03 -7.82
CA THR A 66 4.84 8.33 -8.15
C THR A 66 4.07 8.19 -9.46
N ARG A 67 2.78 8.55 -9.46
CA ARG A 67 2.01 8.66 -10.70
C ARG A 67 2.39 9.96 -11.40
N SER A 68 2.66 9.90 -12.70
CA SER A 68 2.97 11.10 -13.48
C SER A 68 1.84 12.12 -13.41
N SER A 69 2.16 13.41 -13.57
CA SER A 69 1.17 14.49 -13.51
C SER A 69 0.14 14.45 -14.65
N ASP A 70 0.48 13.83 -15.78
CA ASP A 70 -0.45 13.55 -16.89
C ASP A 70 -1.27 12.27 -16.66
N GLY A 71 -0.94 11.49 -15.64
CA GLY A 71 -1.65 10.29 -15.21
C GLY A 71 -1.39 9.04 -16.06
N ASN A 72 -0.48 9.10 -17.04
CA ASN A 72 -0.24 8.04 -18.00
C ASN A 72 0.77 6.98 -17.54
N ASP A 73 1.71 7.36 -16.68
CA ASP A 73 2.84 6.53 -16.29
C ASP A 73 3.09 6.54 -14.77
N PHE A 74 3.95 5.63 -14.34
CA PHE A 74 4.41 5.53 -12.96
C PHE A 74 5.93 5.42 -12.92
N SER A 75 6.57 6.15 -12.01
CA SER A 75 7.96 5.92 -11.65
C SER A 75 8.06 5.15 -10.34
N GLU A 76 9.08 4.31 -10.24
CA GLU A 76 9.41 3.55 -9.03
C GLU A 76 10.80 3.93 -8.55
N GLU A 77 10.94 4.15 -7.24
CA GLU A 77 12.20 4.41 -6.58
C GLU A 77 12.33 3.55 -5.33
N ARG A 78 13.43 2.81 -5.23
CA ARG A 78 13.83 2.08 -4.01
C ARG A 78 14.63 3.02 -3.11
N LEU A 79 14.11 3.32 -1.94
CA LEU A 79 14.68 4.33 -1.04
C LEU A 79 15.75 3.73 -0.12
N PHE A 80 15.39 2.73 0.69
CA PHE A 80 16.28 2.09 1.67
C PHE A 80 15.70 0.76 2.17
N GLY A 81 16.54 -0.08 2.80
CA GLY A 81 16.11 -1.36 3.38
C GLY A 81 15.26 -1.19 4.64
N VAL A 82 14.26 -2.06 4.84
CA VAL A 82 13.34 -2.03 5.98
C VAL A 82 12.94 -3.45 6.44
N ARG A 83 12.21 -3.54 7.57
CA ARG A 83 11.55 -4.77 8.03
C ARG A 83 10.13 -4.48 8.50
N TYR A 84 9.15 -5.05 7.81
CA TYR A 84 7.72 -4.98 8.06
C TYR A 84 7.11 -6.38 8.10
N VAL A 85 5.95 -6.48 8.75
CA VAL A 85 5.09 -7.67 8.66
C VAL A 85 4.61 -7.87 7.22
N PRO A 86 4.32 -9.11 6.77
CA PRO A 86 3.84 -9.32 5.42
C PRO A 86 2.42 -8.76 5.23
N LEU A 87 2.15 -8.21 4.05
CA LEU A 87 0.79 -8.05 3.56
C LEU A 87 0.36 -9.40 2.96
N THR A 88 -0.57 -10.10 3.61
CA THR A 88 -0.92 -11.48 3.28
C THR A 88 -2.39 -11.78 3.63
N SER A 89 -2.85 -13.00 3.35
CA SER A 89 -4.22 -13.40 3.68
C SER A 89 -4.42 -13.44 5.19
N LEU A 90 -5.68 -13.25 5.62
CA LEU A 90 -6.06 -13.33 7.03
C LEU A 90 -5.65 -14.67 7.66
N GLU A 91 -5.88 -15.77 6.94
CA GLU A 91 -5.54 -17.12 7.39
C GLU A 91 -4.03 -17.28 7.63
N ALA A 92 -3.20 -16.85 6.66
CA ALA A 92 -1.75 -16.93 6.79
C ALA A 92 -1.23 -16.06 7.95
N GLN A 93 -1.83 -14.89 8.18
CA GLN A 93 -1.46 -14.00 9.26
C GLN A 93 -1.83 -14.57 10.64
N LEU A 94 -3.01 -15.16 10.79
CA LEU A 94 -3.47 -15.73 12.05
C LEU A 94 -2.77 -17.06 12.37
N GLY A 95 -2.49 -17.89 11.37
CA GLY A 95 -1.75 -19.14 11.55
C GLY A 95 -0.34 -18.93 12.12
N ARG A 96 0.31 -17.79 11.82
CA ARG A 96 1.62 -17.43 12.39
C ARG A 96 1.60 -17.03 13.86
N ARG A 97 0.43 -16.69 14.42
CA ARG A 97 0.29 -16.32 15.85
C ARG A 97 0.03 -17.52 16.75
N ALA A 98 -0.40 -18.65 16.18
CA ALA A 98 -0.75 -19.86 16.92
C ALA A 98 0.44 -20.81 17.16
N ASN A 99 1.59 -20.52 16.55
CA ASN A 99 2.89 -21.16 16.78
C ASN A 99 3.83 -20.19 17.50
#